data_AF-A0A1V4TWQ4-F1
#
_entry.id   AF-A0A1V4TWQ4-F1
#
_cell.length_a   1.000
_cell.length_b   1.000
_cell.length_c   1.000
_cell.angle_alpha   90.00
_cell.angle_beta   90.00
_cell.angle_gamma   90.00
#
_symmetry.space_group_name_H-M   'P 1'
#
loop_
_entity.id
_entity.type
_entity.pdbx_description
1 polymer ?
#
loop_
_entity_poly.entity_id
_entity_poly.type
_entity_poly.pdbx_seq_one_letter_code
_entity_poly.pdbx_strand_id
1 'polypeptide(L)'
;MPLFRKSEPARSLDTADPISRQCSELKAAKTRGELGMGIARIVLAHSPKEIQQMKRNFDTKVLDLPAEYRDRLSARITEHLLGTFQRIRLDDQQGILKTLHQPLSEDQKNYWDMVGRQCSGEGEADAPALRFLKYLLAGYCMLVLDEPGHPPGTPFPGGDEVEFTNGIYYCPVRDREGDVDAALCPWCPARQTPQIGYLRPATRPTERNKQELIDNCYRYHNFNG
;
A
#
# COMPACT_ATOMS: atom_id res chain seq x y z
N MET A 1 -3.45 -40.87 -52.81
CA MET A 1 -3.19 -39.41 -52.75
C MET A 1 -3.79 -38.85 -51.45
N PRO A 2 -2.99 -38.65 -50.39
CA PRO A 2 -3.42 -37.96 -49.18
C PRO A 2 -2.93 -36.50 -49.23
N LEU A 3 -3.86 -35.57 -49.36
CA LEU A 3 -3.67 -34.12 -49.23
C LEU A 3 -3.91 -33.71 -47.78
N PHE A 4 -2.89 -33.74 -46.92
CA PHE A 4 -2.90 -32.98 -45.67
C PHE A 4 -1.50 -32.48 -45.37
N ARG A 5 -1.22 -31.24 -45.79
CA ARG A 5 -0.05 -30.48 -45.43
C ARG A 5 -0.27 -29.95 -44.01
N LYS A 6 0.51 -30.44 -43.04
CA LYS A 6 0.53 -29.87 -41.69
C LYS A 6 0.98 -28.41 -41.79
N SER A 7 0.12 -27.49 -41.36
CA SER A 7 0.47 -26.10 -41.12
C SER A 7 1.45 -26.04 -39.94
N GLU A 8 2.61 -25.40 -40.15
CA GLU A 8 3.57 -25.11 -39.09
C GLU A 8 2.93 -24.18 -38.04
N PRO A 9 3.21 -24.35 -36.73
CA PRO A 9 2.72 -23.43 -35.72
C PRO A 9 3.37 -22.06 -35.94
N ALA A 10 2.51 -21.04 -36.01
CA ALA A 10 2.90 -19.66 -36.16
C ALA A 10 3.89 -19.25 -35.05
N ARG A 11 4.97 -18.58 -35.47
CA ARG A 11 5.99 -17.93 -34.65
C ARG A 11 5.37 -17.19 -33.45
N SER A 12 5.84 -17.56 -32.25
CA SER A 12 5.64 -16.82 -31.01
C SER A 12 6.30 -15.44 -31.11
N LEU A 13 5.50 -14.40 -31.12
CA LEU A 13 5.93 -13.02 -30.94
C LEU A 13 5.40 -12.52 -29.59
N ASP A 14 6.32 -12.00 -28.78
CA ASP A 14 6.14 -11.21 -27.56
C ASP A 14 5.55 -11.88 -26.31
N THR A 15 6.37 -12.68 -25.60
CA THR A 15 6.10 -13.15 -24.23
C THR A 15 6.73 -12.22 -23.19
N ALA A 16 6.25 -10.98 -23.10
CA ALA A 16 6.39 -10.21 -21.87
C ALA A 16 5.30 -10.67 -20.88
N ASP A 17 5.65 -10.96 -19.63
CA ASP A 17 4.71 -11.31 -18.57
C ASP A 17 3.54 -10.30 -18.53
N PRO A 18 2.25 -10.74 -18.50
CA PRO A 18 1.10 -9.84 -18.40
C PRO A 18 1.24 -8.79 -17.29
N ILE A 19 1.90 -9.11 -16.18
CA ILE A 19 2.13 -8.17 -15.07
C ILE A 19 3.12 -7.07 -15.45
N SER A 20 4.22 -7.40 -16.14
CA SER A 20 5.23 -6.43 -16.58
C SER A 20 4.63 -5.39 -17.53
N ARG A 21 3.76 -5.84 -18.43
CA ARG A 21 3.00 -4.94 -19.32
C ARG A 21 2.05 -4.04 -18.51
N GLN A 22 1.31 -4.60 -17.56
CA GLN A 22 0.41 -3.82 -16.70
C GLN A 22 1.16 -2.77 -15.88
N CYS A 23 2.31 -3.11 -15.29
CA CYS A 23 3.17 -2.14 -14.61
C CYS A 23 3.63 -1.02 -15.54
N SER A 24 4.01 -1.34 -16.78
CA SER A 24 4.42 -0.35 -17.77
C SER A 24 3.27 0.60 -18.15
N GLU A 25 2.05 0.06 -18.28
CA GLU A 25 0.84 0.86 -18.52
C GLU A 25 0.53 1.80 -17.34
N LEU A 26 0.66 1.32 -16.10
CA LEU A 26 0.43 2.12 -14.89
C LEU A 26 1.51 3.21 -14.71
N LYS A 27 2.77 2.90 -15.03
CA LYS A 27 3.89 3.85 -14.99
C LYS A 27 3.71 5.02 -15.96
N ALA A 28 3.03 4.79 -17.09
CA ALA A 28 2.79 5.81 -18.11
C ALA A 28 1.72 6.84 -17.71
N ALA A 29 0.97 6.61 -16.62
CA ALA A 29 -0.02 7.56 -16.12
C ALA A 29 0.64 8.89 -15.72
N LYS A 30 0.00 10.00 -16.08
CA LYS A 30 0.46 11.36 -15.78
C LYS A 30 -0.20 11.94 -14.55
N THR A 31 -1.44 11.54 -14.29
CA THR A 31 -2.24 12.05 -13.17
C THR A 31 -2.66 10.95 -12.23
N ARG A 32 -2.99 11.32 -10.98
CA ARG A 32 -3.58 10.40 -10.00
C ARG A 32 -4.86 9.75 -10.52
N GLY A 33 -5.67 10.48 -11.29
CA GLY A 33 -6.89 9.97 -11.91
C GLY A 33 -6.65 8.91 -12.98
N GLU A 34 -5.71 9.18 -13.90
CA GLU A 34 -5.29 8.20 -14.92
C GLU A 34 -4.77 6.92 -14.27
N LEU A 35 -3.94 7.06 -13.23
CA LEU A 35 -3.42 5.93 -12.49
C LEU A 35 -4.53 5.16 -11.76
N GLY A 36 -5.42 5.87 -11.07
CA GLY A 36 -6.55 5.27 -10.36
C GLY A 36 -7.45 4.47 -11.29
N MET A 37 -7.77 4.99 -12.48
CA MET A 37 -8.55 4.26 -13.48
C MET A 37 -7.81 3.02 -14.00
N GLY A 38 -6.49 3.14 -14.22
CA GLY A 38 -5.64 2.01 -14.59
C GLY A 38 -5.67 0.90 -13.54
N ILE A 39 -5.49 1.26 -12.26
CA ILE A 39 -5.58 0.33 -11.13
C ILE A 39 -6.98 -0.28 -11.03
N ALA A 40 -8.04 0.53 -11.10
CA ALA A 40 -9.42 0.07 -11.00
C ALA A 40 -9.75 -0.98 -12.07
N ARG A 41 -9.35 -0.74 -13.33
CA ARG A 41 -9.54 -1.70 -14.42
C ARG A 41 -8.92 -3.07 -14.12
N ILE A 42 -7.72 -3.09 -13.53
CA ILE A 42 -7.01 -4.34 -13.22
C ILE A 42 -7.61 -5.00 -11.98
N VAL A 43 -7.77 -4.25 -10.89
CA VAL A 43 -8.30 -4.75 -9.61
C VAL A 43 -9.72 -5.31 -9.78
N LEU A 44 -10.59 -4.64 -10.53
CA LEU A 44 -11.97 -5.08 -10.73
C LEU A 44 -12.09 -6.29 -11.67
N ALA A 45 -11.03 -6.66 -12.39
CA ALA A 45 -10.97 -7.92 -13.13
C ALA A 45 -10.72 -9.12 -12.20
N HIS A 46 -10.18 -8.89 -10.98
CA HIS A 46 -10.04 -9.93 -9.97
C HIS A 46 -11.38 -10.24 -9.30
N SER A 47 -11.56 -11.51 -8.99
CA SER A 47 -12.70 -12.02 -8.25
C SER A 47 -12.58 -11.72 -6.75
N PRO A 48 -13.70 -11.51 -6.04
CA PRO A 48 -13.68 -11.41 -4.57
C PRO A 48 -13.06 -12.63 -3.87
N LYS A 49 -13.01 -13.79 -4.54
CA LYS A 49 -12.38 -15.01 -4.01
C LYS A 49 -10.87 -14.85 -3.83
N GLU A 50 -10.22 -14.04 -4.67
CA GLU A 50 -8.78 -13.77 -4.57
C GLU A 50 -8.46 -12.91 -3.35
N ILE A 51 -9.31 -11.92 -3.02
CA ILE A 51 -9.19 -11.15 -1.77
C ILE A 51 -9.35 -12.07 -0.55
N GLN A 52 -10.30 -13.01 -0.60
CA GLN A 52 -10.46 -14.01 0.47
C GLN A 52 -9.25 -14.94 0.56
N GLN A 53 -8.60 -15.27 -0.56
CA GLN A 53 -7.36 -16.05 -0.55
C GLN A 53 -6.21 -15.27 0.06
N MET A 54 -6.05 -13.98 -0.28
CA MET A 54 -5.05 -13.11 0.35
C MET A 54 -5.22 -13.03 1.86
N LYS A 55 -6.47 -12.92 2.34
CA LYS A 55 -6.77 -12.97 3.77
C LYS A 55 -6.29 -14.28 4.40
N ARG A 56 -6.66 -15.43 3.82
CA ARG A 56 -6.21 -16.74 4.32
C ARG A 56 -4.69 -16.86 4.35
N ASN A 57 -4.01 -16.43 3.29
CA ASN A 57 -2.55 -16.46 3.21
C ASN A 57 -1.93 -15.59 4.31
N PHE A 58 -2.51 -14.42 4.56
CA PHE A 58 -2.08 -13.55 5.65
C PHE A 58 -2.29 -14.22 7.02
N ASP A 59 -3.48 -14.73 7.30
CA ASP A 59 -3.81 -15.40 8.56
C ASP A 59 -2.85 -16.56 8.85
N THR A 60 -2.48 -17.34 7.83
CA THR A 60 -1.46 -18.40 7.95
C THR A 60 -0.07 -17.86 8.33
N LYS A 61 0.35 -16.72 7.77
CA LYS A 61 1.67 -16.11 8.04
C LYS A 61 1.78 -15.54 9.46
N VAL A 62 0.67 -15.25 10.10
CA VAL A 62 0.62 -14.64 11.44
C VAL A 62 0.26 -15.63 12.54
N LEU A 63 0.17 -16.94 12.24
CA LEU A 63 -0.25 -17.96 13.20
C LEU A 63 0.60 -17.99 14.47
N ASP A 64 1.90 -17.79 14.34
CA ASP A 64 2.87 -17.87 15.44
C ASP A 64 2.90 -16.61 16.32
N LEU A 65 2.13 -15.56 15.97
CA LEU A 65 2.06 -14.33 16.74
C LEU A 65 1.13 -14.47 17.97
N PRO A 66 1.36 -13.68 19.04
CA PRO A 66 0.47 -13.66 20.20
C PRO A 66 -0.98 -13.38 19.81
N ALA A 67 -1.93 -14.13 20.37
CA ALA A 67 -3.32 -14.14 19.92
C ALA A 67 -3.95 -12.75 19.84
N GLU A 68 -3.78 -11.92 20.88
CA GLU A 68 -4.33 -10.56 20.92
C GLU A 68 -3.77 -9.67 19.79
N TYR A 69 -2.45 -9.72 19.59
CA TYR A 69 -1.79 -8.95 18.53
C TYR A 69 -2.18 -9.44 17.14
N ARG A 70 -2.19 -10.76 16.96
CA ARG A 70 -2.60 -11.43 15.72
C ARG A 70 -4.03 -11.05 15.33
N ASP A 71 -4.98 -11.16 16.26
CA ASP A 71 -6.39 -10.92 15.98
C ASP A 71 -6.63 -9.44 15.61
N ARG A 72 -5.98 -8.51 16.32
CA ARG A 72 -5.98 -7.08 15.96
C ARG A 72 -5.40 -6.84 14.56
N LEU A 73 -4.25 -7.43 14.27
CA LEU A 73 -3.55 -7.25 12.99
C LEU A 73 -4.37 -7.84 11.83
N SER A 74 -4.88 -9.07 11.96
CA SER A 74 -5.75 -9.72 10.96
C SER A 74 -7.03 -8.94 10.70
N ALA A 75 -7.65 -8.37 11.74
CA ALA A 75 -8.81 -7.49 11.57
C ALA A 75 -8.48 -6.25 10.73
N ARG A 76 -7.36 -5.58 11.03
CA ARG A 76 -6.92 -4.38 10.29
C ARG A 76 -6.54 -4.67 8.85
N ILE A 77 -5.82 -5.76 8.60
CA ILE A 77 -5.49 -6.15 7.22
C ILE A 77 -6.74 -6.55 6.46
N THR A 78 -7.68 -7.26 7.08
CA THR A 78 -8.97 -7.60 6.43
C THR A 78 -9.75 -6.35 6.06
N GLU A 79 -9.87 -5.39 6.99
CA GLU A 79 -10.51 -4.09 6.76
C GLU A 79 -9.82 -3.34 5.60
N HIS A 80 -8.50 -3.31 5.58
CA HIS A 80 -7.73 -2.67 4.51
C HIS A 80 -7.98 -3.32 3.15
N LEU A 81 -7.89 -4.64 3.05
CA LEU A 81 -8.01 -5.36 1.78
C LEU A 81 -9.42 -5.23 1.19
N LEU A 82 -10.45 -5.50 2.00
CA LEU A 82 -11.84 -5.42 1.54
C LEU A 82 -12.29 -3.97 1.35
N GLY A 83 -11.93 -3.10 2.30
CA GLY A 83 -12.28 -1.68 2.26
C GLY A 83 -11.68 -0.98 1.04
N THR A 84 -10.40 -1.21 0.75
CA THR A 84 -9.74 -0.61 -0.42
C THR A 84 -10.34 -1.13 -1.73
N PHE A 85 -10.60 -2.43 -1.83
CA PHE A 85 -11.26 -3.00 -3.01
C PHE A 85 -12.66 -2.41 -3.25
N GLN A 86 -13.46 -2.28 -2.18
CA GLN A 86 -14.78 -1.64 -2.27
C GLN A 86 -14.68 -0.16 -2.61
N ARG A 87 -13.69 0.54 -2.05
CA ARG A 87 -13.45 1.95 -2.33
C ARG A 87 -13.11 2.18 -3.80
N ILE A 88 -12.18 1.40 -4.35
CA ILE A 88 -11.84 1.43 -5.79
C ILE A 88 -13.08 1.26 -6.66
N ARG A 89 -13.92 0.27 -6.33
CA ARG A 89 -15.18 0.02 -7.06
C ARG A 89 -16.11 1.23 -7.03
N LEU A 90 -16.30 1.84 -5.87
CA LEU A 90 -17.19 2.99 -5.71
C LEU A 90 -16.64 4.22 -6.42
N ASP A 91 -15.35 4.50 -6.28
CA ASP A 91 -14.69 5.65 -6.89
C ASP A 91 -14.72 5.57 -8.43
N ASP A 92 -14.57 4.36 -8.99
CA ASP A 92 -14.73 4.09 -10.43
C ASP A 92 -16.18 4.29 -10.90
N GLN A 93 -17.15 3.70 -10.19
CA GLN A 93 -18.57 3.82 -10.52
C GLN A 93 -19.09 5.26 -10.45
N GLN A 94 -18.62 6.03 -9.48
CA GLN A 94 -19.00 7.44 -9.28
C GLN A 94 -18.21 8.39 -10.19
N GLY A 95 -17.19 7.90 -10.89
CA GLY A 95 -16.34 8.72 -11.76
C GLY A 95 -15.43 9.68 -11.00
N ILE A 96 -15.20 9.48 -9.70
CA ILE A 96 -14.32 10.31 -8.86
C ILE A 96 -12.91 10.36 -9.44
N LEU A 97 -12.45 9.23 -9.99
CA LEU A 97 -11.11 9.14 -10.58
C LEU A 97 -10.90 10.12 -11.74
N LYS A 98 -11.98 10.48 -12.47
CA LYS A 98 -11.90 11.43 -13.59
C LYS A 98 -11.66 12.87 -13.13
N THR A 99 -11.96 13.18 -11.87
CA THR A 99 -11.79 14.52 -11.30
C THR A 99 -10.41 14.74 -10.66
N LEU A 100 -9.58 13.69 -10.58
CA LEU A 100 -8.24 13.75 -10.00
C LEU A 100 -7.21 14.11 -11.06
N HIS A 101 -6.77 15.37 -11.07
CA HIS A 101 -5.83 15.92 -12.05
C HIS A 101 -4.43 16.15 -11.48
N GLN A 102 -4.20 15.83 -10.21
CA GLN A 102 -2.89 16.02 -9.58
C GLN A 102 -1.83 15.19 -10.32
N PRO A 103 -0.67 15.78 -10.68
CA PRO A 103 0.37 15.07 -11.39
C PRO A 103 1.05 14.04 -10.48
N LEU A 104 1.57 12.97 -11.08
CA LEU A 104 2.42 11.99 -10.41
C LEU A 104 3.89 12.42 -10.50
N SER A 105 4.61 12.28 -9.39
CA SER A 105 6.07 12.49 -9.39
C SER A 105 6.79 11.32 -10.07
N GLU A 106 8.02 11.55 -10.53
CA GLU A 106 8.86 10.47 -11.07
C GLU A 106 9.14 9.37 -10.03
N ASP A 107 9.26 9.76 -8.76
CA ASP A 107 9.43 8.81 -7.67
C ASP A 107 8.20 7.88 -7.53
N GLN A 108 6.99 8.44 -7.59
CA GLN A 108 5.75 7.66 -7.59
C GLN A 108 5.65 6.70 -8.79
N LYS A 109 6.23 7.06 -9.94
CA LYS A 109 6.29 6.16 -11.11
C LYS A 109 7.25 5.00 -10.91
N ASN A 110 8.36 5.21 -10.19
CA ASN A 110 9.34 4.16 -9.87
C ASN A 110 8.75 3.05 -8.99
N TYR A 111 7.62 3.30 -8.31
CA TYR A 111 6.83 2.27 -7.63
C TYR A 111 6.55 1.08 -8.56
N TRP A 112 6.12 1.35 -9.79
CA TRP A 112 5.72 0.29 -10.73
C TRP A 112 6.92 -0.52 -11.26
N ASP A 113 8.13 0.05 -11.27
CA ASP A 113 9.35 -0.70 -11.57
C ASP A 113 9.72 -1.66 -10.45
N MET A 114 9.50 -1.25 -9.19
CA MET A 114 9.65 -2.14 -8.03
C MET A 114 8.63 -3.27 -8.09
N VAL A 115 7.35 -2.94 -8.32
CA VAL A 115 6.27 -3.94 -8.40
C VAL A 115 6.51 -4.96 -9.51
N GLY A 116 6.93 -4.50 -10.71
CA GLY A 116 7.26 -5.38 -11.83
C GLY A 116 8.37 -6.38 -11.49
N ARG A 117 9.44 -5.94 -10.82
CA ARG A 117 10.53 -6.81 -10.38
C ARG A 117 10.07 -7.84 -9.33
N GLN A 118 9.29 -7.39 -8.34
CA GLN A 118 8.83 -8.25 -7.23
C GLN A 118 7.79 -9.29 -7.66
N CYS A 119 6.95 -8.96 -8.63
CA CYS A 119 5.96 -9.92 -9.13
C CYS A 119 6.56 -10.95 -10.11
N SER A 120 7.71 -10.63 -10.72
CA SER A 120 8.43 -11.53 -11.66
C SER A 120 9.36 -12.52 -10.94
N GLY A 121 9.60 -12.36 -9.64
CA GLY A 121 10.49 -13.23 -8.87
C GLY A 121 9.89 -14.63 -8.63
N GLU A 122 10.64 -15.67 -9.00
CA GLU A 122 10.36 -17.05 -8.62
C GLU A 122 10.77 -17.25 -7.14
N GLY A 123 9.86 -17.71 -6.28
CA GLY A 123 10.21 -18.16 -4.92
C GLY A 123 9.34 -17.67 -3.76
N GLU A 124 8.40 -16.74 -3.97
CA GLU A 124 7.49 -16.33 -2.90
C GLU A 124 6.25 -17.24 -2.77
N ALA A 125 5.76 -17.40 -1.53
CA ALA A 125 4.65 -18.30 -1.20
C ALA A 125 3.30 -17.94 -1.86
N ASP A 126 3.08 -16.68 -2.21
CA ASP A 126 1.85 -16.24 -2.88
C ASP A 126 1.98 -16.34 -4.40
N ALA A 127 0.90 -16.69 -5.10
CA ALA A 127 0.86 -16.66 -6.56
C ALA A 127 1.14 -15.23 -7.10
N PRO A 128 1.86 -15.05 -8.22
CA PRO A 128 2.22 -13.74 -8.77
C PRO A 128 1.03 -12.78 -8.91
N ALA A 129 -0.13 -13.28 -9.33
CA ALA A 129 -1.37 -12.49 -9.44
C ALA A 129 -1.87 -11.94 -8.09
N LEU A 130 -1.81 -12.73 -7.00
CA LEU A 130 -2.20 -12.28 -5.66
C LEU A 130 -1.19 -11.27 -5.10
N ARG A 131 0.10 -11.48 -5.37
CA ARG A 131 1.16 -10.53 -5.02
C ARG A 131 0.94 -9.19 -5.71
N PHE A 132 0.65 -9.24 -7.01
CA PHE A 132 0.37 -8.04 -7.80
C PHE A 132 -0.88 -7.31 -7.30
N LEU A 133 -1.95 -8.06 -6.97
CA LEU A 133 -3.17 -7.49 -6.38
C LEU A 133 -2.88 -6.75 -5.07
N LYS A 134 -2.03 -7.30 -4.19
CA LYS A 134 -1.59 -6.60 -2.96
C LYS A 134 -0.91 -5.26 -3.29
N TYR A 135 -0.01 -5.23 -4.27
CA TYR A 135 0.67 -4.00 -4.69
C TYR A 135 -0.26 -2.99 -5.35
N LEU A 136 -1.29 -3.44 -6.08
CA LEU A 136 -2.30 -2.56 -6.66
C LEU A 136 -3.14 -1.86 -5.59
N LEU A 137 -3.58 -2.59 -4.56
CA LEU A 137 -4.34 -2.02 -3.45
C LEU A 137 -3.50 -1.00 -2.67
N ALA A 138 -2.26 -1.35 -2.33
CA ALA A 138 -1.36 -0.43 -1.64
C ALA A 138 -1.02 0.81 -2.49
N GLY A 139 -0.78 0.62 -3.79
CA GLY A 139 -0.51 1.70 -4.73
C GLY A 139 -1.71 2.64 -4.90
N TYR A 140 -2.94 2.12 -4.82
CA TYR A 140 -4.14 2.95 -4.81
C TYR A 140 -4.18 3.89 -3.60
N CYS A 141 -4.00 3.35 -2.39
CA CYS A 141 -3.94 4.17 -1.18
C CYS A 141 -2.83 5.21 -1.25
N MET A 142 -1.59 4.80 -1.52
CA MET A 142 -0.42 5.69 -1.45
C MET A 142 -0.37 6.71 -2.59
N LEU A 143 -0.63 6.29 -3.83
CA LEU A 143 -0.36 7.11 -5.01
C LEU A 143 -1.60 7.85 -5.52
N VAL A 144 -2.80 7.29 -5.29
CA VAL A 144 -4.07 7.90 -5.75
C VAL A 144 -4.72 8.70 -4.61
N LEU A 145 -4.83 8.11 -3.42
CA LEU A 145 -5.52 8.74 -2.28
C LEU A 145 -4.61 9.57 -1.37
N ASP A 146 -3.28 9.43 -1.47
CA ASP A 146 -2.32 10.04 -0.53
C ASP A 146 -2.47 9.51 0.91
N GLU A 147 -2.83 8.23 1.02
CA GLU A 147 -3.05 7.52 2.28
C GLU A 147 -1.94 6.48 2.51
N PRO A 148 -1.60 6.15 3.76
CA PRO A 148 -0.54 5.20 4.05
C PRO A 148 -0.88 3.79 3.57
N GLY A 149 0.14 3.04 3.14
CA GLY A 149 -0.03 1.62 2.75
C GLY A 149 -0.49 0.72 3.90
N HIS A 150 -0.26 1.14 5.14
CA HIS A 150 -0.87 0.56 6.34
C HIS A 150 -1.86 1.58 6.91
N PRO A 151 -3.16 1.24 7.07
CA PRO A 151 -4.14 2.21 7.55
C PRO A 151 -3.92 2.57 9.04
N PRO A 152 -4.42 3.73 9.49
CA PRO A 152 -4.41 4.10 10.91
C PRO A 152 -4.96 3.00 11.82
N GLY A 153 -4.30 2.78 12.95
CA GLY A 153 -4.60 1.71 13.91
C GLY A 153 -4.02 0.34 13.55
N THR A 154 -3.22 0.24 12.46
CA THR A 154 -2.42 -0.97 12.18
C THR A 154 -1.34 -1.11 13.25
N PRO A 155 -1.33 -2.20 14.05
CA PRO A 155 -0.36 -2.38 15.11
C PRO A 155 1.00 -2.85 14.55
N PHE A 156 2.07 -2.43 15.20
CA PHE A 156 3.44 -2.88 14.96
C PHE A 156 4.02 -3.57 16.21
N PRO A 157 5.06 -4.42 16.06
CA PRO A 157 5.76 -4.99 17.20
C PRO A 157 6.26 -3.89 18.14
N GLY A 158 6.07 -4.06 19.46
CA GLY A 158 6.39 -3.04 20.47
C GLY A 158 5.20 -2.19 20.93
N GLY A 159 4.01 -2.39 20.34
CA GLY A 159 2.76 -1.79 20.81
C GLY A 159 2.41 -0.42 20.21
N ASP A 160 3.28 0.13 19.37
CA ASP A 160 2.96 1.31 18.55
C ASP A 160 2.03 0.93 17.39
N GLU A 161 1.34 1.92 16.83
CA GLU A 161 0.44 1.76 15.69
C GLU A 161 0.57 2.93 14.72
N VAL A 162 0.03 2.79 13.51
CA VAL A 162 -0.10 3.91 12.58
C VAL A 162 -1.10 4.91 13.15
N GLU A 163 -0.73 6.18 13.21
CA GLU A 163 -1.56 7.25 13.76
C GLU A 163 -1.91 8.30 12.70
N PHE A 164 -3.03 8.99 12.90
CA PHE A 164 -3.41 10.16 12.09
C PHE A 164 -3.71 11.33 13.01
N THR A 165 -2.83 12.34 12.99
CA THR A 165 -2.90 13.49 13.90
C THR A 165 -2.65 14.76 13.10
N ASN A 166 -3.54 15.76 13.23
CA ASN A 166 -3.44 17.06 12.56
C ASN A 166 -3.24 16.97 11.03
N GLY A 167 -3.91 16.03 10.36
CA GLY A 167 -3.79 15.87 8.91
C GLY A 167 -2.52 15.13 8.47
N ILE A 168 -1.73 14.59 9.39
CA ILE A 168 -0.47 13.89 9.11
C ILE A 168 -0.59 12.44 9.58
N TYR A 169 -0.21 11.52 8.69
CA TYR A 169 -0.04 10.10 9.02
C TYR A 169 1.34 9.87 9.62
N TYR A 170 1.40 9.13 10.73
CA TYR A 170 2.64 8.73 11.38
C TYR A 170 2.77 7.21 11.41
N CYS A 171 3.89 6.70 10.92
CA CYS A 171 4.22 5.28 10.91
C CYS A 171 5.43 5.02 11.83
N PRO A 172 5.39 4.02 12.73
CA PRO A 172 6.49 3.73 13.65
C PRO A 172 7.77 3.27 12.96
N VAL A 173 7.66 2.74 11.74
CA VAL A 173 8.75 2.08 11.00
C VAL A 173 9.05 2.74 9.64
N ARG A 174 8.66 4.00 9.44
CA ARG A 174 8.87 4.72 8.16
C ARG A 174 10.34 4.79 7.74
N ASP A 175 11.26 4.95 8.68
CA ASP A 175 12.69 5.10 8.42
C ASP A 175 13.45 3.77 8.55
N ARG A 176 12.74 2.64 8.73
CA ARG A 176 13.31 1.28 8.83
C ARG A 176 13.22 0.50 7.52
N GLU A 177 13.23 1.20 6.38
CA GLU A 177 12.98 0.62 5.05
C GLU A 177 14.08 -0.36 4.62
N GLY A 178 15.31 -0.18 5.11
CA GLY A 178 16.47 -1.01 4.77
C GLY A 178 16.41 -2.44 5.29
N ASP A 179 15.45 -2.75 6.17
CA ASP A 179 15.34 -4.06 6.81
C ASP A 179 14.49 -5.06 6.00
N VAL A 180 13.83 -4.63 4.91
CA VAL A 180 12.90 -5.47 4.13
C VAL A 180 13.04 -5.21 2.62
N ASP A 181 13.42 -6.24 1.86
CA ASP A 181 13.34 -6.21 0.39
C ASP A 181 11.88 -5.96 -0.03
N ALA A 182 11.67 -5.03 -0.98
CA ALA A 182 10.34 -4.58 -1.41
C ALA A 182 9.54 -3.73 -0.40
N ALA A 183 10.19 -3.03 0.53
CA ALA A 183 9.53 -2.07 1.39
C ALA A 183 8.67 -1.08 0.58
N LEU A 184 7.39 -0.97 0.92
CA LEU A 184 6.47 0.04 0.36
C LEU A 184 6.74 1.44 0.92
N CYS A 185 7.48 1.51 2.03
CA CYS A 185 7.77 2.71 2.79
C CYS A 185 8.28 3.89 1.94
N PRO A 186 9.15 3.72 0.91
CA PRO A 186 9.66 4.86 0.15
C PRO A 186 8.56 5.70 -0.49
N TRP A 187 7.48 5.04 -0.91
CA TRP A 187 6.31 5.65 -1.54
C TRP A 187 5.17 5.96 -0.57
N CYS A 188 5.31 5.61 0.71
CA CYS A 188 4.29 5.83 1.71
C CYS A 188 4.31 7.30 2.17
N PRO A 189 3.14 8.00 2.16
CA PRO A 189 3.05 9.40 2.58
C PRO A 189 3.18 9.60 4.10
N ALA A 190 3.15 8.52 4.89
CA ALA A 190 3.34 8.61 6.33
C ALA A 190 4.74 9.11 6.70
N ARG A 191 4.82 9.92 7.75
CA ARG A 191 6.07 10.38 8.35
C ARG A 191 6.52 9.42 9.44
N GLN A 192 7.82 9.38 9.71
CA GLN A 192 8.36 8.66 10.86
C GLN A 192 7.73 9.20 12.14
N THR A 193 7.23 8.27 12.97
CA THR A 193 6.80 8.61 14.32
C THR A 193 8.01 9.12 15.09
N PRO A 194 7.97 10.34 15.66
CA PRO A 194 9.07 10.87 16.44
C PRO A 194 9.47 9.91 17.57
N GLN A 195 10.77 9.71 17.79
CA GLN A 195 11.27 8.92 18.91
C GLN A 195 10.75 9.47 20.24
N ILE A 196 10.64 8.61 21.25
CA ILE A 196 10.20 9.00 22.59
C ILE A 196 11.05 10.18 23.08
N GLY A 197 10.39 11.32 23.17
CA GLY A 197 10.87 12.60 23.64
C GLY A 197 9.65 13.51 23.81
N TYR A 198 9.83 14.61 24.54
CA TYR A 198 8.78 15.55 24.93
C TYR A 198 8.04 16.21 23.76
N LEU A 199 8.39 15.90 22.50
CA LEU A 199 7.84 16.45 21.27
C LEU A 199 6.92 15.47 20.51
N ARG A 200 6.70 14.24 21.00
CA ARG A 200 5.70 13.33 20.38
C ARG A 200 4.31 13.95 20.58
N PRO A 201 3.61 14.37 19.51
CA PRO A 201 2.23 14.84 19.65
C PRO A 201 1.41 13.72 20.27
N ALA A 202 0.58 14.04 21.27
CA ALA A 202 -0.25 13.04 21.91
C ALA A 202 -1.12 12.33 20.85
N THR A 203 -1.13 11.00 20.90
CA THR A 203 -1.85 10.10 19.97
C THR A 203 -3.37 10.36 19.93
N ARG A 204 -3.88 11.05 20.98
CA ARG A 204 -5.22 11.65 21.06
C ARG A 204 -5.10 13.01 21.76
N PRO A 205 -4.88 14.11 21.01
CA PRO A 205 -4.60 15.39 21.62
C PRO A 205 -5.87 15.97 22.24
N THR A 206 -5.96 15.93 23.56
CA THR A 206 -6.93 16.72 24.34
C THR A 206 -6.34 18.11 24.59
N GLU A 207 -7.18 19.11 24.89
CA GLU A 207 -6.69 20.43 25.28
C GLU A 207 -5.73 20.34 26.47
N ARG A 208 -6.00 19.42 27.40
CA ARG A 208 -5.10 19.11 28.51
C ARG A 208 -3.74 18.62 28.04
N ASN A 209 -3.69 17.64 27.15
CA ASN A 209 -2.42 17.05 26.71
C ASN A 209 -1.62 18.01 25.81
N LYS A 210 -2.31 18.89 25.07
CA LYS A 210 -1.67 20.01 24.34
C LYS A 210 -1.09 21.02 25.32
N GLN A 211 -1.82 21.36 26.38
CA GLN A 211 -1.32 22.28 27.41
C GLN A 211 -0.14 21.66 28.18
N GLU A 212 -0.19 20.37 28.50
CA GLU A 212 0.92 19.65 29.12
C GLU A 212 2.15 19.61 28.18
N LEU A 213 1.96 19.43 26.87
CA LEU A 213 3.04 19.53 25.88
C LEU A 213 3.66 20.94 25.86
N ILE A 214 2.83 21.99 25.81
CA ILE A 214 3.26 23.39 25.82
C ILE A 214 4.00 23.72 27.13
N ASP A 215 3.43 23.35 28.28
CA ASP A 215 4.02 23.56 29.60
C ASP A 215 5.36 22.84 29.72
N ASN A 216 5.47 21.61 29.20
CA ASN A 216 6.72 20.85 29.19
C ASN A 216 7.74 21.50 28.26
N CYS A 217 7.34 22.02 27.10
CA CYS A 217 8.22 22.80 26.24
C CYS A 217 8.76 24.03 26.99
N TYR A 218 7.93 24.80 27.70
CA TYR A 218 8.41 25.98 28.45
C TYR A 218 9.24 25.64 29.70
N ARG A 219 8.90 24.55 30.41
CA ARG A 219 9.60 24.17 31.65
C ARG A 219 10.93 23.46 31.41
N TYR A 220 11.00 22.67 30.35
CA TYR A 220 12.18 21.84 30.06
C TYR A 220 13.00 22.37 28.89
N HIS A 221 12.45 23.25 28.04
CA HIS A 221 13.24 24.11 27.16
C HIS A 221 13.25 25.54 27.70
N ASN A 222 14.36 25.88 28.37
CA ASN A 222 14.81 27.26 28.30
C ASN A 222 15.11 27.52 26.82
N PHE A 223 14.29 28.36 26.17
CA PHE A 223 14.73 29.04 24.95
C PHE A 223 15.96 29.87 25.34
N ASN A 224 17.14 29.23 25.32
CA ASN A 224 18.40 29.93 25.33
C ASN A 224 18.47 30.59 23.95
N GLY A 225 18.01 31.84 23.89
CA GLY A 225 18.34 32.76 22.80
C GLY A 225 19.85 32.90 22.63
#